data_AF-A0A929SBP1-F1
#
_entry.id   AF-A0A929SBP1-F1
#
_cell.length_a   1.000
_cell.length_b   1.000
_cell.length_c   1.000
_cell.angle_alpha   90.00
_cell.angle_beta   90.00
_cell.angle_gamma   90.00
#
_symmetry.space_group_name_H-M   'P 1'
#
loop_
_entity.id
_entity.type
_entity.pdbx_description
1 polymer ?
#
loop_
_entity_poly.entity_id
_entity_poly.type
_entity_poly.pdbx_seq_one_letter_code
_entity_poly.pdbx_strand_id
1 'polypeptide(L)'
;MKNSRKIGLLILIVSLVIMGVEWIYTGGEFFLLDYISYPVTSWNLDFLRVNLITLLAEGGMRLLGYQLFSKLFFFITIFLSGWLGFMLAMQIANLFKVGSQHHTPFTIAGVFLLMLNPVLYERMITQPGVYLAFVVMGFGLIQLLKTISDGKLKYYLFAGLLFGGAIGVSSHTVFMSGVFCLIYSLLYLRTKKALLGIVLLMGMTLLPNINWLIGGFWGNGSVVTDTLATFNQANIEGFLSHALAPFNLELTSLMLYGFWGERAGHFVFPEDANPLRWVFSVILFVVSIGGYRFSYKNNKKLVGFLILVGFLSWIFATGISSSRFGALNQWMFDNIPYYIGLREPQKWVGLLLFVRATGILLAFSKLLYLLDELRGSKREMQKKIVPLGVLVLILIANTPALIGGFYGQLVLSDYPTDYQTYKQTTLSGDLKKGKILILPRHSYLACPRTQRKIISNPLKAYLGNNPEIVSSDNIELTNLYTNSTSSESRDIESFLAKKDLALLSGFSTIIMMENCADYQNYDFLKSHGGLQVGFSSPSLSVYYLK
;
A
#
# COMPACT_ATOMS: atom_id res chain seq x y z
N MET A 1 5.96 -31.47 2.77
CA MET A 1 4.85 -31.29 1.80
C MET A 1 3.46 -31.60 2.36
N LYS A 2 3.24 -32.60 3.24
CA LYS A 2 1.88 -32.85 3.79
C LYS A 2 1.28 -31.67 4.59
N ASN A 3 2.10 -30.90 5.31
CA ASN A 3 1.60 -29.76 6.11
C ASN A 3 1.25 -28.51 5.28
N SER A 4 1.82 -28.34 4.08
CA SER A 4 1.58 -27.10 3.30
C SER A 4 0.14 -26.99 2.81
N ARG A 5 -0.54 -28.11 2.53
CA ARG A 5 -1.97 -28.10 2.18
C ARG A 5 -2.85 -27.61 3.33
N LYS A 6 -2.60 -28.09 4.56
CA LYS A 6 -3.33 -27.67 5.76
C LYS A 6 -3.11 -26.19 6.06
N ILE A 7 -1.87 -25.72 5.93
CA ILE A 7 -1.56 -24.29 6.10
C ILE A 7 -2.19 -23.45 5.00
N GLY A 8 -2.19 -23.91 3.74
CA GLY A 8 -2.88 -23.23 2.64
C GLY A 8 -4.38 -23.08 2.90
N LEU A 9 -5.03 -24.13 3.41
CA LEU A 9 -6.44 -24.08 3.82
C LEU A 9 -6.66 -23.12 4.99
N LEU A 10 -5.77 -23.09 5.99
CA LEU A 10 -5.82 -22.12 7.08
C LEU A 10 -5.73 -20.68 6.55
N ILE A 11 -4.75 -20.38 5.69
CA ILE A 11 -4.58 -19.05 5.10
C ILE A 11 -5.84 -18.64 4.33
N LEU A 12 -6.42 -19.56 3.54
CA LEU A 12 -7.68 -19.34 2.84
C LEU A 12 -8.80 -18.96 3.81
N ILE A 13 -9.02 -19.75 4.86
CA ILE A 13 -10.07 -19.50 5.86
C ILE A 13 -9.86 -18.16 6.56
N VAL A 14 -8.64 -17.88 7.04
CA VAL A 14 -8.33 -16.62 7.73
C VAL A 14 -8.50 -15.43 6.79
N SER A 15 -8.12 -15.55 5.51
CA SER A 15 -8.32 -14.49 4.52
C SER A 15 -9.80 -14.18 4.34
N LEU A 16 -10.65 -15.21 4.25
CA LEU A 16 -12.11 -15.03 4.17
C LEU A 16 -12.70 -14.38 5.44
N VAL A 17 -12.21 -14.75 6.62
CA VAL A 17 -12.61 -14.14 7.90
C VAL A 17 -12.23 -12.66 7.96
N ILE A 18 -11.05 -12.29 7.46
CA ILE A 18 -10.60 -10.89 7.39
C ILE A 18 -11.46 -10.10 6.40
N MET A 19 -11.71 -10.65 5.20
CA MET A 19 -12.55 -10.01 4.19
C MET A 19 -14.00 -9.81 4.64
N GLY A 20 -14.48 -10.63 5.57
CA GLY A 20 -15.84 -10.55 6.11
C GLY A 20 -16.89 -11.12 5.16
N VAL A 21 -18.12 -11.21 5.67
CA VAL A 21 -19.27 -11.83 4.98
C VAL A 21 -19.70 -11.01 3.76
N GLU A 22 -19.60 -9.68 3.83
CA GLU A 22 -20.01 -8.79 2.73
C GLU A 22 -19.30 -9.11 1.41
N TRP A 23 -18.01 -9.47 1.46
CA TRP A 23 -17.25 -9.85 0.27
C TRP A 23 -17.93 -10.94 -0.59
N ILE A 24 -18.59 -11.91 0.06
CA ILE A 24 -19.27 -13.03 -0.60
C ILE A 24 -20.61 -12.61 -1.20
N TYR A 25 -21.41 -11.84 -0.46
CA TYR A 25 -22.83 -11.67 -0.76
C TYR A 25 -23.19 -10.35 -1.45
N THR A 26 -22.38 -9.31 -1.35
CA THR A 26 -22.71 -8.01 -1.95
C THR A 26 -22.07 -7.82 -3.31
N GLY A 27 -22.79 -7.24 -4.27
CA GLY A 27 -22.23 -6.80 -5.56
C GLY A 27 -21.32 -5.57 -5.41
N GLY A 28 -20.67 -5.16 -6.50
CA GLY A 28 -19.88 -3.94 -6.55
C GLY A 28 -18.38 -4.12 -6.29
N GLU A 29 -17.72 -2.99 -6.02
CA GLU A 29 -16.28 -2.87 -5.92
C GLU A 29 -15.83 -1.95 -4.77
N PHE A 30 -14.53 -1.96 -4.48
CA PHE A 30 -13.96 -1.13 -3.44
C PHE A 30 -13.54 0.23 -4.00
N PHE A 31 -13.97 1.29 -3.31
CA PHE A 31 -13.49 2.65 -3.53
C PHE A 31 -12.72 3.10 -2.31
N LEU A 32 -11.43 3.38 -2.49
CA LEU A 32 -10.55 3.82 -1.41
C LEU A 32 -9.74 5.03 -1.84
N LEU A 33 -8.93 5.55 -0.92
CA LEU A 33 -8.11 6.74 -1.13
C LEU A 33 -7.19 6.60 -2.35
N ASP A 34 -6.31 5.59 -2.40
CA ASP A 34 -5.40 5.36 -3.53
C ASP A 34 -5.71 4.05 -4.27
N TYR A 35 -6.99 3.68 -4.37
CA TYR A 35 -7.44 2.52 -5.13
C TYR A 35 -8.85 2.68 -5.68
N ILE A 36 -8.98 2.48 -6.99
CA ILE A 36 -10.25 2.35 -7.71
C ILE A 36 -10.10 1.28 -8.81
N SER A 37 -11.13 0.48 -9.00
CA SER A 37 -11.32 -0.33 -10.20
C SER A 37 -12.28 0.39 -11.16
N TYR A 38 -12.14 0.14 -12.45
CA TYR A 38 -12.95 0.81 -13.47
C TYR A 38 -13.06 -0.02 -14.76
N PRO A 39 -14.09 0.21 -15.59
CA PRO A 39 -14.24 -0.50 -16.85
C PRO A 39 -13.18 -0.07 -17.88
N VAL A 40 -12.23 -0.97 -18.14
CA VAL A 40 -11.17 -0.78 -19.15
C VAL A 40 -11.75 -0.99 -20.55
N THR A 41 -12.01 0.11 -21.26
CA THR A 41 -12.61 0.09 -22.61
C THR A 41 -11.59 0.10 -23.74
N SER A 42 -10.37 0.59 -23.48
CA SER A 42 -9.24 0.58 -24.41
C SER A 42 -7.96 0.27 -23.64
N TRP A 43 -6.99 -0.34 -24.31
CA TRP A 43 -5.67 -0.52 -23.73
C TRP A 43 -4.98 0.84 -23.64
N ASN A 44 -4.36 1.14 -22.50
CA ASN A 44 -3.36 2.18 -22.47
C ASN A 44 -2.12 1.68 -23.22
N LEU A 45 -2.08 1.92 -24.53
CA LEU A 45 -1.00 1.44 -25.40
C LEU A 45 0.30 2.23 -25.23
N ASP A 46 0.35 3.18 -24.30
CA ASP A 46 1.57 3.89 -23.96
C ASP A 46 2.49 3.03 -23.08
N PHE A 47 2.94 1.91 -23.66
CA PHE A 47 3.80 0.90 -23.03
C PHE A 47 5.09 1.51 -22.47
N LEU A 48 5.54 2.64 -23.02
CA LEU A 48 6.72 3.35 -22.55
C LEU A 48 6.43 4.31 -21.39
N ARG A 49 5.18 4.71 -21.15
CA ARG A 49 4.81 5.57 -20.01
C ARG A 49 4.17 4.83 -18.84
N VAL A 50 3.64 3.64 -19.07
CA VAL A 50 2.94 2.85 -18.05
C VAL A 50 3.78 1.63 -17.65
N ASN A 51 3.89 1.33 -16.35
CA ASN A 51 4.64 0.15 -15.92
C ASN A 51 3.91 -1.16 -16.29
N LEU A 52 4.66 -2.25 -16.46
CA LEU A 52 4.11 -3.55 -16.86
C LEU A 52 3.04 -4.09 -15.89
N ILE A 53 3.18 -3.82 -14.59
CA ILE A 53 2.24 -4.30 -13.57
C ILE A 53 0.87 -3.61 -13.72
N THR A 54 0.84 -2.32 -14.03
CA THR A 54 -0.39 -1.59 -14.33
C THR A 54 -1.09 -2.16 -15.57
N LEU A 55 -0.33 -2.49 -16.63
CA LEU A 55 -0.90 -3.14 -17.82
C LEU A 55 -1.48 -4.53 -17.50
N LEU A 56 -0.82 -5.31 -16.64
CA LEU A 56 -1.35 -6.59 -16.16
C LEU A 56 -2.63 -6.41 -15.32
N ALA A 57 -2.70 -5.36 -14.50
CA ALA A 57 -3.89 -5.03 -13.73
C ALA A 57 -5.06 -4.61 -14.64
N GLU A 58 -4.82 -3.75 -15.63
CA GLU A 58 -5.82 -3.38 -16.65
C GLU A 58 -6.31 -4.60 -17.44
N GLY A 59 -5.39 -5.48 -17.85
CA GLY A 59 -5.72 -6.74 -18.49
C GLY A 59 -6.60 -7.63 -17.60
N GLY A 60 -6.29 -7.70 -16.30
CA GLY A 60 -7.10 -8.41 -15.31
C GLY A 60 -8.50 -7.81 -15.16
N MET A 61 -8.61 -6.49 -15.05
CA MET A 61 -9.91 -5.77 -14.98
C MET A 61 -10.75 -6.02 -16.24
N ARG A 62 -10.13 -6.09 -17.41
CA ARG A 62 -10.82 -6.37 -18.67
C ARG A 62 -11.27 -7.83 -18.78
N LEU A 63 -10.42 -8.77 -18.39
CA LEU A 63 -10.69 -10.21 -18.53
C LEU A 63 -11.71 -10.71 -17.50
N LEU A 64 -11.61 -10.24 -16.26
CA LEU A 64 -12.44 -10.71 -15.14
C LEU A 64 -13.67 -9.84 -14.90
N GLY A 65 -13.69 -8.63 -15.48
CA GLY A 65 -14.57 -7.55 -15.04
C GLY A 65 -13.98 -6.84 -13.83
N TYR A 66 -14.12 -5.52 -13.81
CA TYR A 66 -13.46 -4.64 -12.84
C TYR A 66 -13.95 -4.86 -11.40
N GLN A 67 -15.22 -5.21 -11.19
CA GLN A 67 -15.78 -5.55 -9.88
C GLN A 67 -15.15 -6.83 -9.30
N LEU A 68 -15.13 -7.92 -10.09
CA LEU A 68 -14.52 -9.18 -9.66
C LEU A 68 -13.00 -9.03 -9.46
N PHE A 69 -12.33 -8.27 -10.35
CA PHE A 69 -10.93 -7.95 -10.19
C PHE A 69 -10.66 -7.24 -8.86
N SER A 70 -11.47 -6.24 -8.47
CA SER A 70 -11.33 -5.57 -7.18
C SER A 70 -11.42 -6.53 -6.01
N LYS A 71 -12.44 -7.39 -5.99
CA LYS A 71 -12.61 -8.40 -4.95
C LYS A 71 -11.43 -9.37 -4.87
N LEU A 72 -10.95 -9.84 -6.01
CA LEU A 72 -9.82 -10.77 -6.08
C LEU A 72 -8.52 -10.10 -5.70
N PHE A 73 -8.30 -8.84 -6.06
CA PHE A 73 -7.10 -8.09 -5.71
C PHE A 73 -6.90 -8.01 -4.19
N PHE A 74 -7.95 -7.68 -3.43
CA PHE A 74 -7.89 -7.63 -1.96
C PHE A 74 -7.66 -9.01 -1.36
N PHE A 75 -8.45 -9.99 -1.80
CA PHE A 75 -8.35 -11.36 -1.32
C PHE A 75 -6.95 -11.95 -1.57
N ILE A 76 -6.43 -11.80 -2.79
CA ILE A 76 -5.10 -12.28 -3.18
C ILE A 76 -4.03 -11.59 -2.36
N THR A 77 -4.14 -10.28 -2.11
CA THR A 77 -3.15 -9.53 -1.32
C THR A 77 -3.07 -10.07 0.12
N ILE A 78 -4.21 -10.29 0.78
CA ILE A 78 -4.27 -10.86 2.14
C ILE A 78 -3.79 -12.31 2.16
N PHE A 79 -4.22 -13.11 1.19
CA PHE A 79 -3.79 -14.51 1.05
C PHE A 79 -2.26 -14.62 0.86
N LEU A 80 -1.69 -13.78 -0.02
CA LEU A 80 -0.25 -13.72 -0.25
C LEU A 80 0.49 -13.26 1.00
N SER A 81 -0.08 -12.37 1.82
CA SER A 81 0.48 -11.97 3.11
C SER A 81 0.59 -13.16 4.07
N GLY A 82 -0.46 -13.99 4.16
CA GLY A 82 -0.42 -15.23 4.95
C GLY A 82 0.61 -16.23 4.41
N TRP A 83 0.66 -16.40 3.09
CA TRP A 83 1.65 -17.28 2.46
C TRP A 83 3.09 -16.79 2.68
N LEU A 84 3.30 -15.48 2.66
CA LEU A 84 4.57 -14.85 3.00
C LEU A 84 4.95 -15.14 4.45
N GLY A 85 4.01 -15.06 5.39
CA GLY A 85 4.21 -15.40 6.79
C GLY A 85 4.63 -16.86 6.99
N PHE A 86 3.99 -17.79 6.26
CA PHE A 86 4.38 -19.20 6.21
C PHE A 86 5.82 -19.38 5.70
N MET A 87 6.14 -18.74 4.57
CA MET A 87 7.47 -18.85 3.94
C MET A 87 8.57 -18.22 4.80
N LEU A 88 8.28 -17.10 5.47
CA LEU A 88 9.18 -16.44 6.40
C LEU A 88 9.47 -17.37 7.58
N ALA A 89 8.43 -17.92 8.21
CA ALA A 89 8.59 -18.86 9.31
C ALA A 89 9.42 -20.09 8.89
N MET A 90 9.14 -20.69 7.72
CA MET A 90 9.97 -21.81 7.25
C MET A 90 11.45 -21.43 7.05
N GLN A 91 11.71 -20.23 6.51
CA GLN A 91 13.08 -19.76 6.30
C GLN A 91 13.80 -19.46 7.60
N ILE A 92 13.13 -18.83 8.57
CA ILE A 92 13.69 -18.57 9.90
C ILE A 92 13.92 -19.89 10.65
N ALA A 93 12.99 -20.84 10.57
CA ALA A 93 13.16 -22.17 11.16
C ALA A 93 14.41 -22.87 10.62
N ASN A 94 14.69 -22.75 9.32
CA ASN A 94 15.91 -23.29 8.72
C ASN A 94 17.17 -22.56 9.20
N LEU A 95 17.20 -21.23 9.13
CA LEU A 95 18.38 -20.42 9.47
C LEU A 95 18.78 -20.49 10.96
N PHE A 96 17.80 -20.72 11.84
CA PHE A 96 17.99 -20.81 13.29
C PHE A 96 17.81 -22.22 13.85
N LYS A 97 17.67 -23.24 12.98
CA LYS A 97 17.58 -24.66 13.33
C LYS A 97 16.46 -24.98 14.33
N VAL A 98 15.28 -24.40 14.13
CA VAL A 98 14.09 -24.70 14.94
C VAL A 98 13.68 -26.16 14.72
N GLY A 99 13.40 -26.86 15.82
CA GLY A 99 13.11 -28.29 15.86
C GLY A 99 11.86 -28.63 15.07
N SER A 100 11.89 -29.76 14.34
CA SER A 100 10.80 -30.18 13.46
C SER A 100 9.46 -30.34 14.19
N GLN A 101 9.49 -30.70 15.47
CA GLN A 101 8.32 -30.81 16.34
C GLN A 101 7.59 -29.48 16.59
N HIS A 102 8.22 -28.35 16.28
CA HIS A 102 7.67 -27.00 16.45
C HIS A 102 7.29 -26.35 15.11
N HIS A 103 7.60 -26.95 13.96
CA HIS A 103 7.39 -26.32 12.66
C HIS A 103 5.93 -25.92 12.42
N THR A 104 4.96 -26.75 12.83
CA THR A 104 3.53 -26.44 12.64
C THR A 104 3.08 -25.20 13.43
N PRO A 105 3.18 -25.15 14.78
CA PRO A 105 2.80 -23.93 15.51
C PRO A 105 3.64 -22.72 15.10
N PHE A 106 4.91 -22.90 14.76
CA PHE A 106 5.79 -21.83 14.29
C PHE A 106 5.34 -21.22 12.96
N THR A 107 4.93 -22.06 12.01
CA THR A 107 4.42 -21.60 10.72
C THR A 107 3.05 -20.94 10.84
N ILE A 108 2.16 -21.46 11.71
CA ILE A 108 0.88 -20.82 12.00
C ILE A 108 1.09 -19.43 12.63
N ALA A 109 2.04 -19.30 13.58
CA ALA A 109 2.39 -18.01 14.15
C ALA A 109 2.87 -17.02 13.08
N GLY A 110 3.70 -17.48 12.13
CA GLY A 110 4.16 -16.65 11.01
C GLY A 110 3.01 -16.16 10.12
N VAL A 111 2.05 -17.04 9.80
CA VAL A 111 0.83 -16.69 9.05
C VAL A 111 0.06 -15.58 9.76
N PHE A 112 -0.28 -15.76 11.04
CA PHE A 112 -1.05 -14.76 11.78
C PHE A 112 -0.28 -13.45 11.97
N LEU A 113 1.04 -13.47 12.18
CA LEU A 113 1.84 -12.26 12.32
C LEU A 113 1.76 -11.34 11.09
N LEU A 114 1.74 -11.90 9.87
CA LEU A 114 1.63 -11.11 8.65
C LEU A 114 0.18 -10.88 8.19
N MET A 115 -0.80 -11.59 8.73
CA MET A 115 -2.21 -11.34 8.43
C MET A 115 -2.90 -10.42 9.46
N LEU A 116 -2.38 -10.33 10.68
CA LEU A 116 -2.95 -9.57 11.79
C LEU A 116 -1.92 -8.54 12.30
N ASN A 117 -1.72 -7.47 11.54
CA ASN A 117 -0.80 -6.40 11.89
C ASN A 117 -1.37 -5.03 11.46
N PRO A 118 -0.95 -3.93 12.13
CA PRO A 118 -1.48 -2.59 11.84
C PRO A 118 -1.12 -2.08 10.45
N VAL A 119 0.05 -2.46 9.91
CA VAL A 119 0.45 -2.06 8.55
C VAL A 119 -0.52 -2.62 7.50
N LEU A 120 -0.97 -3.89 7.64
CA LEU A 120 -2.01 -4.45 6.79
C LEU A 120 -3.30 -3.63 6.91
N TYR A 121 -3.72 -3.35 8.14
CA TYR A 121 -4.96 -2.61 8.40
C TYR A 121 -4.97 -1.24 7.70
N GLU A 122 -3.98 -0.40 8.01
CA GLU A 122 -3.90 0.97 7.51
C GLU A 122 -3.75 1.00 5.99
N ARG A 123 -2.83 0.18 5.46
CA ARG A 123 -2.50 0.21 4.04
C ARG A 123 -3.58 -0.45 3.20
N MET A 124 -4.29 -1.47 3.66
CA MET A 124 -5.38 -2.05 2.86
C MET A 124 -6.58 -1.10 2.73
N ILE A 125 -6.85 -0.23 3.71
CA ILE A 125 -7.95 0.75 3.64
C ILE A 125 -7.56 2.00 2.83
N THR A 126 -6.28 2.36 2.79
CA THR A 126 -5.86 3.62 2.15
C THR A 126 -5.07 3.39 0.86
N GLN A 127 -4.13 2.45 0.86
CA GLN A 127 -3.12 2.25 -0.17
C GLN A 127 -2.82 0.75 -0.42
N PRO A 128 -3.81 -0.06 -0.84
CA PRO A 128 -3.66 -1.52 -0.87
C PRO A 128 -2.57 -1.97 -1.86
N GLY A 129 -2.29 -1.18 -2.91
CA GLY A 129 -1.13 -1.39 -3.80
C GLY A 129 0.21 -1.30 -3.06
N VAL A 130 0.38 -0.37 -2.12
CA VAL A 130 1.59 -0.27 -1.30
C VAL A 130 1.75 -1.51 -0.43
N TYR A 131 0.66 -2.02 0.16
CA TYR A 131 0.72 -3.24 0.95
C TYR A 131 1.07 -4.47 0.11
N LEU A 132 0.48 -4.62 -1.08
CA LEU A 132 0.86 -5.68 -2.02
C LEU A 132 2.35 -5.58 -2.38
N ALA A 133 2.87 -4.36 -2.60
CA ALA A 133 4.28 -4.15 -2.86
C ALA A 133 5.16 -4.60 -1.67
N PHE A 134 4.75 -4.36 -0.43
CA PHE A 134 5.44 -4.90 0.75
C PHE A 134 5.44 -6.42 0.77
N VAL A 135 4.32 -7.06 0.46
CA VAL A 135 4.20 -8.52 0.40
C VAL A 135 5.15 -9.10 -0.67
N VAL A 136 5.14 -8.54 -1.88
CA VAL A 136 6.01 -8.98 -2.98
C VAL A 136 7.49 -8.74 -2.64
N MET A 137 7.82 -7.57 -2.06
CA MET A 137 9.16 -7.27 -1.56
C MET A 137 9.61 -8.32 -0.52
N GLY A 138 8.74 -8.66 0.44
CA GLY A 138 9.02 -9.67 1.46
C GLY A 138 9.35 -11.05 0.88
N PHE A 139 8.68 -11.47 -0.20
CA PHE A 139 9.07 -12.68 -0.90
C PHE A 139 10.49 -12.55 -1.48
N GLY A 140 10.85 -11.39 -2.04
CA GLY A 140 12.22 -11.09 -2.49
C GLY A 140 13.25 -11.18 -1.36
N LEU A 141 12.94 -10.60 -0.18
CA LEU A 141 13.77 -10.70 1.03
C LEU A 141 14.02 -12.16 1.42
N ILE A 142 12.98 -13.00 1.41
CA ILE A 142 13.10 -14.44 1.73
C ILE A 142 14.00 -15.16 0.72
N GLN A 143 13.89 -14.85 -0.58
CA GLN A 143 14.78 -15.45 -1.58
C GLN A 143 16.24 -15.05 -1.33
N LEU A 144 16.50 -13.78 -1.01
CA LEU A 144 17.83 -13.36 -0.59
C LEU A 144 18.31 -14.10 0.67
N LEU A 145 17.46 -14.27 1.68
CA LEU A 145 17.83 -15.03 2.88
C LEU A 145 18.16 -16.51 2.59
N LYS A 146 17.54 -17.14 1.58
CA LYS A 146 17.88 -18.51 1.14
C LYS A 146 19.27 -18.63 0.54
N THR A 147 19.83 -17.56 -0.01
CA THR A 147 21.21 -17.58 -0.49
C THR A 147 22.21 -17.79 0.65
N ILE A 148 21.87 -17.39 1.88
CA ILE A 148 22.72 -17.56 3.07
C ILE A 148 22.86 -19.05 3.43
N SER A 149 21.80 -19.85 3.26
CA SER A 149 21.83 -21.29 3.55
C SER A 149 22.39 -22.12 2.40
N ASP A 150 22.02 -21.79 1.16
CA ASP A 150 22.22 -22.67 0.01
C ASP A 150 23.22 -22.14 -1.03
N GLY A 151 23.48 -20.83 -1.05
CA GLY A 151 24.40 -20.18 -1.99
C GLY A 151 24.07 -20.35 -3.49
N LYS A 152 22.81 -20.66 -3.85
CA LYS A 152 22.39 -20.90 -5.24
C LYS A 152 22.02 -19.61 -5.98
N LEU A 153 22.48 -19.47 -7.22
CA LEU A 153 22.24 -18.28 -8.06
C LEU A 153 20.76 -18.01 -8.35
N LYS A 154 19.94 -19.07 -8.49
CA LYS A 154 18.49 -18.94 -8.74
C LYS A 154 17.78 -18.06 -7.73
N TYR A 155 18.24 -18.04 -6.47
CA TYR A 155 17.61 -17.23 -5.44
C TYR A 155 17.87 -15.73 -5.63
N TYR A 156 19.03 -15.35 -6.17
CA TYR A 156 19.30 -13.96 -6.57
C TYR A 156 18.41 -13.55 -7.75
N LEU A 157 18.26 -14.42 -8.75
CA LEU A 157 17.38 -14.19 -9.91
C LEU A 157 15.93 -13.96 -9.46
N PHE A 158 15.38 -14.86 -8.65
CA PHE A 158 14.02 -14.73 -8.14
C PHE A 158 13.86 -13.54 -7.20
N ALA A 159 14.86 -13.24 -6.36
CA ALA A 159 14.84 -12.03 -5.53
C ALA A 159 14.77 -10.77 -6.40
N GLY A 160 15.60 -10.70 -7.45
CA GLY A 160 15.62 -9.58 -8.38
C GLY A 160 14.27 -9.36 -9.06
N LEU A 161 13.67 -10.42 -9.61
CA LEU A 161 12.33 -10.37 -10.22
C LEU A 161 11.26 -9.91 -9.23
N LEU A 162 11.31 -10.39 -7.99
CA LEU A 162 10.34 -10.01 -6.94
C LEU A 162 10.53 -8.55 -6.50
N PHE A 163 11.76 -8.07 -6.32
CA PHE A 163 11.99 -6.65 -6.06
C PHE A 163 11.57 -5.77 -7.25
N GLY A 164 11.84 -6.21 -8.48
CA GLY A 164 11.37 -5.52 -9.68
C GLY A 164 9.84 -5.45 -9.74
N GLY A 165 9.16 -6.55 -9.43
CA GLY A 165 7.70 -6.61 -9.31
C GLY A 165 7.16 -5.71 -8.19
N ALA A 166 7.80 -5.70 -7.01
CA ALA A 166 7.42 -4.81 -5.92
C ALA A 166 7.53 -3.33 -6.31
N ILE A 167 8.60 -2.95 -7.01
CA ILE A 167 8.79 -1.59 -7.55
C ILE A 167 7.72 -1.27 -8.59
N GLY A 168 7.35 -2.23 -9.44
CA GLY A 168 6.27 -2.06 -10.42
C GLY A 168 4.90 -1.87 -9.78
N VAL A 169 4.61 -2.57 -8.68
CA VAL A 169 3.37 -2.35 -7.90
C VAL A 169 3.42 -1.01 -7.17
N SER A 170 4.54 -0.67 -6.53
CA SER A 170 4.77 0.61 -5.87
C SER A 170 6.25 1.00 -5.93
N SER A 171 6.54 2.08 -6.67
CA SER A 171 7.89 2.58 -6.89
C SER A 171 8.62 2.92 -5.59
N HIS A 172 7.89 3.25 -4.53
CA HIS A 172 8.41 3.54 -3.20
C HIS A 172 9.23 2.39 -2.58
N THR A 173 8.97 1.14 -2.95
CA THR A 173 9.71 -0.02 -2.45
C THR A 173 11.17 -0.08 -2.92
N VAL A 174 11.56 0.76 -3.88
CA VAL A 174 12.94 0.85 -4.38
C VAL A 174 13.93 1.18 -3.25
N PHE A 175 13.59 2.10 -2.34
CA PHE A 175 14.48 2.51 -1.26
C PHE A 175 14.65 1.42 -0.21
N MET A 176 13.55 0.78 0.20
CA MET A 176 13.58 -0.35 1.15
C MET A 176 14.34 -1.55 0.58
N SER A 177 14.05 -1.93 -0.66
CA SER A 177 14.75 -3.03 -1.35
C SER A 177 16.24 -2.70 -1.52
N GLY A 178 16.55 -1.47 -1.91
CA GLY A 178 17.92 -0.98 -2.08
C GLY A 178 18.73 -1.04 -0.79
N VAL A 179 18.21 -0.51 0.32
CA VAL A 179 18.90 -0.57 1.63
C VAL A 179 19.09 -2.01 2.10
N PHE A 180 18.07 -2.87 1.97
CA PHE A 180 18.22 -4.27 2.32
C PHE A 180 19.31 -4.95 1.50
N CYS A 181 19.30 -4.76 0.17
CA CYS A 181 20.30 -5.33 -0.74
C CYS A 181 21.70 -4.77 -0.50
N LEU A 182 21.83 -3.48 -0.19
CA LEU A 182 23.10 -2.84 0.12
C LEU A 182 23.73 -3.47 1.37
N ILE A 183 23.01 -3.51 2.48
CA ILE A 183 23.52 -4.09 3.73
C ILE A 183 23.80 -5.59 3.55
N TYR A 184 22.91 -6.31 2.84
CA TYR A 184 23.11 -7.71 2.51
C TYR A 184 24.43 -7.90 1.75
N SER A 185 24.67 -7.10 0.72
CA SER A 185 25.89 -7.16 -0.10
C SER A 185 27.12 -6.87 0.74
N LEU A 186 27.13 -5.79 1.53
CA LEU A 186 28.25 -5.41 2.38
C LEU A 186 28.65 -6.53 3.35
N LEU A 187 27.68 -7.28 3.88
CA LEU A 187 27.96 -8.34 4.85
C LEU A 187 28.25 -9.69 4.20
N TYR A 188 27.58 -10.05 3.11
CA TYR A 188 27.58 -11.41 2.56
C TYR A 188 28.28 -11.57 1.20
N LEU A 189 28.73 -10.47 0.56
CA LEU A 189 29.56 -10.53 -0.65
C LEU A 189 30.97 -11.03 -0.30
N ARG A 190 31.24 -12.32 -0.58
CA ARG A 190 32.54 -12.94 -0.27
C ARG A 190 33.16 -13.75 -1.40
N THR A 191 32.42 -13.95 -2.50
CA THR A 191 32.86 -14.84 -3.58
C THR A 191 32.50 -14.25 -4.94
N LYS A 192 33.22 -14.63 -6.00
CA LYS A 192 32.87 -14.30 -7.39
C LYS A 192 31.43 -14.72 -7.73
N LYS A 193 30.98 -15.86 -7.18
CA LYS A 193 29.60 -16.34 -7.34
C LYS A 193 28.58 -15.41 -6.68
N ALA A 194 28.89 -14.88 -5.49
CA ALA A 194 28.03 -13.89 -4.84
C ALA A 194 27.98 -12.58 -5.64
N LEU A 195 29.11 -12.13 -6.19
CA LEU A 195 29.17 -10.97 -7.08
C LEU A 195 28.30 -11.15 -8.32
N LEU A 196 28.43 -12.29 -9.01
CA LEU A 196 27.55 -12.65 -10.13
C LEU A 196 26.08 -12.69 -9.69
N GLY A 197 25.80 -13.23 -8.50
CA GLY A 197 24.46 -13.22 -7.91
C GLY A 197 23.89 -11.80 -7.77
N ILE A 198 24.67 -10.85 -7.26
CA ILE A 198 24.24 -9.45 -7.14
C ILE A 198 24.01 -8.80 -8.50
N VAL A 199 24.89 -9.02 -9.48
CA VAL A 199 24.69 -8.54 -10.86
C VAL A 199 23.39 -9.09 -11.45
N LEU A 200 23.13 -10.38 -11.27
CA LEU A 200 21.89 -11.02 -11.70
C LEU A 200 20.66 -10.46 -10.97
N LEU A 201 20.77 -10.19 -9.67
CA LEU A 201 19.70 -9.55 -8.90
C LEU A 201 19.37 -8.18 -9.48
N MET A 202 20.39 -7.33 -9.71
CA MET A 202 20.20 -5.99 -10.27
C MET A 202 19.56 -6.04 -11.66
N GLY A 203 20.08 -6.90 -12.56
CA GLY A 203 19.51 -7.06 -13.90
C GLY A 203 18.06 -7.54 -13.87
N MET A 204 17.73 -8.48 -12.99
CA MET A 204 16.35 -8.98 -12.85
C MET A 204 15.41 -8.01 -12.14
N THR A 205 15.91 -7.08 -11.32
CA THR A 205 15.08 -5.98 -10.76
C THR A 205 14.72 -4.94 -11.82
N LEU A 206 15.62 -4.67 -12.76
CA LEU A 206 15.37 -3.76 -13.86
C LEU A 206 14.38 -4.33 -14.89
N LEU A 207 14.40 -5.65 -15.12
CA LEU A 207 13.63 -6.28 -16.20
C LEU A 207 12.11 -5.96 -16.18
N PRO A 208 11.37 -6.08 -15.06
CA PRO A 208 9.93 -5.73 -15.03
C PRO A 208 9.65 -4.23 -15.19
N ASN A 209 10.68 -3.39 -15.03
CA ASN A 209 10.59 -1.93 -15.03
C ASN A 209 11.22 -1.29 -16.27
N ILE A 210 11.79 -2.11 -17.16
CA ILE A 210 12.60 -1.61 -18.27
C ILE A 210 11.80 -0.73 -19.23
N ASN A 211 10.50 -1.01 -19.39
CA ASN A 211 9.64 -0.33 -20.34
C ASN A 211 9.44 1.16 -19.98
N TRP A 212 9.11 1.45 -18.72
CA TRP A 212 8.89 2.83 -18.26
C TRP A 212 10.20 3.57 -17.96
N LEU A 213 11.26 2.84 -17.59
CA LEU A 213 12.60 3.42 -17.47
C LEU A 213 13.13 3.89 -18.83
N ILE A 214 13.00 3.07 -19.88
CA ILE A 214 13.36 3.44 -21.25
C ILE A 214 12.54 4.66 -21.72
N GLY A 215 11.24 4.68 -21.45
CA GLY A 215 10.39 5.83 -21.81
C GLY A 215 10.83 7.13 -21.15
N GLY A 216 11.31 7.08 -19.91
CA GLY A 216 11.92 8.23 -19.23
C GLY A 216 13.24 8.68 -19.86
N PHE A 217 14.10 7.74 -20.26
CA PHE A 217 15.40 8.06 -20.89
C PHE A 217 15.29 8.64 -22.30
N TRP A 218 14.32 8.19 -23.11
CA TRP A 218 14.15 8.67 -24.50
C TRP A 218 13.32 9.96 -24.64
N GLY A 219 13.15 10.73 -23.57
CA GLY A 219 12.66 12.11 -23.64
C GLY A 219 11.14 12.25 -23.84
N ASN A 220 10.36 11.18 -23.73
CA ASN A 220 8.89 11.26 -23.78
C ASN A 220 8.26 11.76 -22.47
N GLY A 221 9.07 12.16 -21.47
CA GLY A 221 8.62 12.39 -20.10
C GLY A 221 8.15 11.09 -19.47
N SER A 222 8.79 10.65 -18.38
CA SER A 222 8.15 9.62 -17.56
C SER A 222 7.15 10.31 -16.64
N VAL A 223 5.98 9.72 -16.43
CA VAL A 223 5.01 10.19 -15.42
C VAL A 223 5.71 10.44 -14.08
N VAL A 224 6.71 9.61 -13.76
CA VAL A 224 7.53 9.73 -12.56
C VAL A 224 8.34 11.02 -12.56
N THR A 225 9.14 11.31 -13.58
CA THR A 225 9.99 12.53 -13.62
C THR A 225 9.17 13.81 -13.57
N ASP A 226 8.04 13.84 -14.29
CA ASP A 226 7.20 15.04 -14.39
C ASP A 226 6.45 15.28 -13.07
N THR A 227 5.99 14.20 -12.43
CA THR A 227 5.36 14.27 -11.10
C THR A 227 6.36 14.66 -10.02
N LEU A 228 7.59 14.16 -10.08
CA LEU A 228 8.61 14.48 -9.07
C LEU A 228 9.07 15.93 -9.15
N ALA A 229 9.04 16.54 -10.34
CA ALA A 229 9.38 17.95 -10.53
C ALA A 229 8.37 18.90 -9.85
N THR A 230 7.14 18.45 -9.56
CA THR A 230 6.14 19.28 -8.88
C THR A 230 6.19 19.15 -7.35
N PHE A 231 6.91 18.15 -6.82
CA PHE A 231 6.98 17.94 -5.38
C PHE A 231 7.94 18.93 -4.70
N ASN A 232 7.53 19.44 -3.56
CA ASN A 232 8.26 20.42 -2.77
C ASN A 232 8.13 20.14 -1.26
N GLN A 233 8.62 21.04 -0.41
CA GLN A 233 8.57 20.89 1.04
C GLN A 233 7.14 20.72 1.61
N ALA A 234 6.14 21.39 1.03
CA ALA A 234 4.75 21.25 1.46
C ALA A 234 4.23 19.82 1.24
N ASN A 235 4.75 19.10 0.23
CA ASN A 235 4.45 17.67 0.06
C ASN A 235 5.04 16.81 1.17
N ILE A 236 6.20 17.17 1.71
CA ILE A 236 6.80 16.42 2.82
C ILE A 236 6.01 16.72 4.10
N GLU A 237 5.65 17.98 4.34
CA GLU A 237 4.89 18.43 5.51
C GLU A 237 3.46 17.88 5.56
N GLY A 238 2.78 17.80 4.41
CA GLY A 238 1.43 17.22 4.34
C GLY A 238 1.40 15.76 4.76
N PHE A 239 2.46 15.01 4.43
CA PHE A 239 2.53 13.54 4.58
C PHE A 239 3.42 13.08 5.75
N LEU A 240 3.66 13.97 6.72
CA LEU A 240 4.47 13.65 7.90
C LEU A 240 3.93 12.46 8.67
N SER A 241 4.87 11.63 9.14
CA SER A 241 4.59 10.65 10.18
C SER A 241 4.16 11.38 11.46
N HIS A 242 3.21 10.80 12.18
CA HIS A 242 2.59 11.44 13.35
C HIS A 242 2.75 10.60 14.62
N ALA A 243 2.84 11.25 15.77
CA ALA A 243 2.93 10.59 17.07
C ALA A 243 1.53 10.25 17.59
N LEU A 244 1.37 9.08 18.17
CA LEU A 244 0.11 8.68 18.80
C LEU A 244 0.25 8.70 20.30
N ALA A 245 -0.60 9.47 20.97
CA ALA A 245 -0.64 9.52 22.42
C ALA A 245 -0.81 8.10 23.01
N PRO A 246 -0.16 7.79 24.15
CA PRO A 246 0.73 8.64 24.94
C PRO A 246 2.19 8.68 24.46
N PHE A 247 2.50 8.11 23.29
CA PHE A 247 3.87 7.92 22.81
C PHE A 247 4.35 9.08 21.94
N ASN A 248 5.67 9.27 21.94
CA ASN A 248 6.33 10.08 20.93
C ASN A 248 6.41 9.33 19.59
N LEU A 249 6.71 10.06 18.53
CA LEU A 249 6.77 9.54 17.17
C LEU A 249 7.70 8.32 17.03
N GLU A 250 8.86 8.37 17.68
CA GLU A 250 9.83 7.28 17.63
C GLU A 250 9.26 5.96 18.16
N LEU A 251 8.56 6.00 19.31
CA LEU A 251 7.92 4.81 19.87
C LEU A 251 6.68 4.40 19.06
N THR A 252 5.89 5.36 18.57
CA THR A 252 4.76 5.10 17.67
C THR A 252 5.21 4.31 16.43
N SER A 253 6.31 4.72 15.80
CA SER A 253 6.87 4.03 14.63
C SER A 253 7.38 2.62 14.95
N LEU A 254 8.01 2.40 16.12
CA LEU A 254 8.41 1.05 16.58
C LEU A 254 7.21 0.12 16.79
N MET A 255 6.05 0.68 17.13
CA MET A 255 4.79 -0.05 17.22
C MET A 255 4.15 -0.33 15.86
N LEU A 256 4.76 0.13 14.76
CA LEU A 256 4.31 0.06 13.36
C LEU A 256 3.12 0.98 13.03
N TYR A 257 2.92 2.04 13.81
CA TYR A 257 1.90 3.07 13.60
C TYR A 257 2.55 4.40 13.17
N GLY A 258 1.77 5.48 13.09
CA GLY A 258 2.25 6.83 12.81
C GLY A 258 2.09 7.22 11.34
N PHE A 259 1.20 6.55 10.63
CA PHE A 259 0.84 6.87 9.27
C PHE A 259 0.03 8.17 9.21
N TRP A 260 0.32 9.06 8.26
CA TRP A 260 -0.35 10.36 8.13
C TRP A 260 -1.88 10.26 8.02
N GLY A 261 -2.40 9.17 7.45
CA GLY A 261 -3.83 8.93 7.28
C GLY A 261 -4.58 8.79 8.62
N GLU A 262 -3.89 8.44 9.70
CA GLU A 262 -4.44 8.41 11.06
C GLU A 262 -4.86 9.82 11.50
N ARG A 263 -4.01 10.82 11.25
CA ARG A 263 -4.28 12.23 11.58
C ARG A 263 -5.35 12.83 10.65
N ALA A 264 -5.39 12.39 9.39
CA ALA A 264 -6.34 12.89 8.40
C ALA A 264 -7.75 12.29 8.53
N GLY A 265 -7.97 11.35 9.46
CA GLY A 265 -9.28 10.73 9.67
C GLY A 265 -9.75 9.87 8.49
N HIS A 266 -8.83 9.30 7.72
CA HIS A 266 -9.17 8.52 6.52
C HIS A 266 -9.72 7.12 6.82
N PHE A 267 -9.57 6.65 8.06
CA PHE A 267 -10.07 5.36 8.51
C PHE A 267 -10.36 5.39 10.00
N VAL A 268 -11.27 4.53 10.45
CA VAL A 268 -11.56 4.27 11.87
C VAL A 268 -10.28 3.76 12.51
N PHE A 269 -9.88 4.33 13.63
CA PHE A 269 -8.60 4.01 14.21
C PHE A 269 -8.73 2.72 15.05
N PRO A 270 -7.75 1.78 15.06
CA PRO A 270 -7.89 0.56 15.87
C PRO A 270 -8.07 0.81 17.37
N GLU A 271 -7.72 2.01 17.85
CA GLU A 271 -7.95 2.43 19.24
C GLU A 271 -9.44 2.59 19.57
N ASP A 272 -10.25 2.97 18.58
CA ASP A 272 -11.70 3.10 18.74
C ASP A 272 -12.35 1.74 19.03
N ALA A 273 -11.75 0.66 18.50
CA ALA A 273 -12.19 -0.71 18.77
C ALA A 273 -11.53 -1.33 20.01
N ASN A 274 -10.28 -0.96 20.33
CA ASN A 274 -9.61 -1.36 21.58
C ASN A 274 -8.66 -0.26 22.08
N PRO A 275 -9.06 0.51 23.11
CA PRO A 275 -8.21 1.56 23.69
C PRO A 275 -6.88 1.05 24.27
N LEU A 276 -6.81 -0.25 24.61
CA LEU A 276 -5.60 -0.89 25.15
C LEU A 276 -4.70 -1.50 24.06
N ARG A 277 -4.99 -1.28 22.77
CA ARG A 277 -4.17 -1.83 21.66
C ARG A 277 -2.68 -1.56 21.82
N TRP A 278 -2.32 -0.41 22.38
CA TRP A 278 -0.93 0.03 22.49
C TRP A 278 -0.14 -0.83 23.49
N VAL A 279 -0.81 -1.37 24.52
CA VAL A 279 -0.20 -2.32 25.48
C VAL A 279 0.26 -3.57 24.73
N PHE A 280 -0.61 -4.11 23.86
CA PHE A 280 -0.29 -5.27 23.03
C PHE A 280 0.82 -4.97 22.02
N SER A 281 0.84 -3.76 21.45
CA SER A 281 1.97 -3.31 20.62
C SER A 281 3.30 -3.27 21.38
N VAL A 282 3.32 -2.73 22.60
CA VAL A 282 4.52 -2.73 23.47
C VAL A 282 4.97 -4.16 23.75
N ILE A 283 4.04 -5.05 24.13
CA ILE A 283 4.35 -6.47 24.38
C ILE A 283 5.00 -7.09 23.14
N LEU A 284 4.40 -6.93 21.96
CA LEU A 284 4.93 -7.48 20.70
C LEU A 284 6.30 -6.89 20.35
N PHE A 285 6.54 -5.60 20.65
CA PHE A 285 7.84 -4.96 20.45
C PHE A 285 8.91 -5.55 21.38
N VAL A 286 8.63 -5.65 22.69
CA VAL A 286 9.54 -6.24 23.68
C VAL A 286 9.83 -7.71 23.37
N VAL A 287 8.80 -8.49 23.00
CA VAL A 287 8.95 -9.88 22.56
C VAL A 287 9.86 -9.98 21.35
N SER A 288 9.74 -9.07 20.38
CA SER A 288 10.61 -9.03 19.20
C SER A 288 12.08 -8.84 19.57
N ILE A 289 12.38 -7.87 20.45
CA ILE A 289 13.74 -7.64 20.98
C ILE A 289 14.26 -8.89 21.71
N GLY A 290 13.43 -9.48 22.56
CA GLY A 290 13.75 -10.71 23.30
C GLY A 290 14.17 -11.84 22.36
N GLY A 291 13.45 -12.04 21.25
CA GLY A 291 13.76 -13.07 20.27
C GLY A 291 15.13 -12.89 19.60
N TYR A 292 15.48 -11.65 19.25
CA TYR A 292 16.81 -11.34 18.74
C TYR A 292 17.90 -11.57 19.78
N ARG A 293 17.66 -11.14 21.04
CA ARG A 293 18.60 -11.37 22.15
C ARG A 293 18.88 -12.86 22.35
N PHE A 294 17.85 -13.70 22.39
CA PHE A 294 18.00 -15.15 22.57
C PHE A 294 18.70 -15.82 21.39
N SER A 295 18.50 -15.30 20.18
CA SER A 295 19.04 -15.90 18.96
C SER A 295 20.40 -15.33 18.53
N TYR A 296 20.88 -14.28 19.21
CA TYR A 296 22.15 -13.63 18.90
C TYR A 296 23.31 -14.62 18.92
N LYS A 297 23.38 -15.50 19.92
CA LYS A 297 24.45 -16.51 20.02
C LYS A 297 24.38 -17.56 18.91
N ASN A 298 23.19 -17.83 18.35
CA ASN A 298 22.99 -18.85 17.32
C ASN A 298 23.47 -18.37 15.95
N ASN A 299 23.21 -17.10 15.60
CA ASN A 299 23.63 -16.53 14.31
C ASN A 299 23.88 -15.01 14.42
N LYS A 300 24.98 -14.63 15.08
CA LYS A 300 25.34 -13.23 15.38
C LYS A 300 25.27 -12.33 14.14
N LYS A 301 25.80 -12.81 13.02
CA LYS A 301 25.89 -12.04 11.77
C LYS A 301 24.51 -11.75 11.19
N LEU A 302 23.64 -12.76 11.11
CA LEU A 302 22.27 -12.59 10.60
C LEU A 302 21.42 -11.71 11.54
N VAL A 303 21.56 -11.90 12.85
CA VAL A 303 20.86 -11.06 13.83
C VAL A 303 21.33 -9.61 13.73
N GLY A 304 22.64 -9.36 13.64
CA GLY A 304 23.19 -8.02 13.44
C GLY A 304 22.71 -7.37 12.13
N PHE A 305 22.67 -8.15 11.04
CA PHE A 305 22.09 -7.72 9.76
C PHE A 305 20.63 -7.26 9.91
N LEU A 306 19.77 -8.10 10.51
CA LEU A 306 18.35 -7.79 10.66
C LEU A 306 18.11 -6.61 11.62
N ILE A 307 18.87 -6.50 12.71
CA ILE A 307 18.80 -5.36 13.62
C ILE A 307 19.19 -4.08 12.90
N LEU A 308 20.28 -4.07 12.12
CA LEU A 308 20.71 -2.88 11.37
C LEU A 308 19.68 -2.46 10.33
N VAL A 309 19.11 -3.43 9.60
CA VAL A 309 18.00 -3.19 8.66
C VAL A 309 16.81 -2.56 9.38
N GLY A 310 16.38 -3.15 10.51
CA GLY A 310 15.26 -2.63 11.29
C GLY A 310 15.51 -1.25 11.87
N PHE A 311 16.73 -1.00 12.34
CA PHE A 311 17.14 0.29 12.90
C PHE A 311 17.11 1.40 11.85
N LEU A 312 17.67 1.16 10.65
CA LEU A 312 17.63 2.15 9.56
C LEU A 312 16.20 2.36 9.05
N SER A 313 15.43 1.27 8.89
CA SER A 313 14.02 1.34 8.52
C SER A 313 13.21 2.16 9.53
N TRP A 314 13.45 2.00 10.83
CA TRP A 314 12.82 2.82 11.88
C TRP A 314 13.21 4.30 11.81
N ILE A 315 14.52 4.61 11.68
CA ILE A 315 15.00 6.00 11.55
C ILE A 315 14.34 6.71 10.36
N PHE A 316 14.23 6.03 9.23
CA PHE A 316 13.64 6.63 8.03
C PHE A 316 12.11 6.65 8.06
N ALA A 317 11.46 5.74 8.82
CA ALA A 317 10.01 5.74 9.00
C ALA A 317 9.49 6.93 9.83
N THR A 318 10.31 7.48 10.72
CA THR A 318 9.91 8.65 11.52
C THR A 318 9.93 9.94 10.70
N GLY A 319 10.72 10.04 9.62
CA GLY A 319 10.70 11.21 8.75
C GLY A 319 11.19 12.51 9.42
N ILE A 320 10.83 13.65 8.82
CA ILE A 320 11.29 14.97 9.30
C ILE A 320 10.61 15.43 10.59
N SER A 321 9.49 14.81 10.98
CA SER A 321 8.78 15.11 12.23
C SER A 321 9.48 14.56 13.48
N SER A 322 10.53 13.75 13.32
CA SER A 322 11.34 13.29 14.44
C SER A 322 12.22 14.40 14.99
N SER A 323 12.11 14.64 16.30
CA SER A 323 13.01 15.55 17.03
C SER A 323 14.48 15.11 16.99
N ARG A 324 14.75 13.81 16.78
CA ARG A 324 16.10 13.23 16.80
C ARG A 324 16.67 13.00 15.41
N PHE A 325 15.83 12.55 14.48
CA PHE A 325 16.25 12.11 13.15
C PHE A 325 15.75 13.04 12.04
N GLY A 326 15.09 14.15 12.38
CA GLY A 326 14.47 15.03 11.41
C GLY A 326 15.48 15.61 10.42
N ALA A 327 16.63 16.09 10.91
CA ALA A 327 17.70 16.64 10.06
C ALA A 327 18.30 15.61 9.10
N LEU A 328 18.48 14.36 9.55
CA LEU A 328 18.95 13.27 8.69
C LEU A 328 17.91 12.94 7.60
N ASN A 329 16.63 12.88 7.97
CA ASN A 329 15.55 12.63 7.01
C ASN A 329 15.41 13.79 6.01
N GLN A 330 15.56 15.04 6.45
CA GLN A 330 15.58 16.20 5.55
C GLN A 330 16.77 16.12 4.59
N TRP A 331 17.97 15.79 5.09
CA TRP A 331 19.14 15.57 4.24
C TRP A 331 18.87 14.49 3.17
N MET A 332 18.17 13.41 3.51
CA MET A 332 17.77 12.38 2.53
C MET A 332 16.85 12.95 1.45
N PHE A 333 15.86 13.78 1.82
CA PHE A 333 14.98 14.45 0.86
C PHE A 333 15.71 15.41 -0.06
N ASP A 334 16.70 16.15 0.47
CA ASP A 334 17.43 17.16 -0.27
C ASP A 334 18.52 16.56 -1.19
N ASN A 335 19.09 15.41 -0.83
CA ASN A 335 20.32 14.90 -1.46
C ASN A 335 20.18 13.54 -2.16
N ILE A 336 19.18 12.72 -1.82
CA ILE A 336 19.02 11.41 -2.46
C ILE A 336 18.07 11.54 -3.65
N PRO A 337 18.53 11.25 -4.89
CA PRO A 337 17.71 11.37 -6.08
C PRO A 337 16.39 10.63 -5.95
N TYR A 338 15.31 11.32 -6.34
CA TYR A 338 13.94 10.81 -6.32
C TYR A 338 13.37 10.45 -4.94
N TYR A 339 14.10 10.67 -3.84
CA TYR A 339 13.63 10.35 -2.48
C TYR A 339 12.43 11.20 -2.06
N ILE A 340 12.34 12.45 -2.55
CA ILE A 340 11.13 13.29 -2.42
C ILE A 340 9.87 12.61 -2.94
N GLY A 341 10.00 11.70 -3.90
CA GLY A 341 8.92 10.87 -4.41
C GLY A 341 8.29 9.96 -3.38
N LEU A 342 9.01 9.62 -2.30
CA LEU A 342 8.44 8.84 -1.21
C LEU A 342 7.26 9.59 -0.58
N ARG A 343 7.40 10.93 -0.42
CA ARG A 343 6.54 11.93 0.26
C ARG A 343 6.21 11.61 1.72
N GLU A 344 5.95 10.35 1.98
CA GLU A 344 5.40 9.77 3.18
C GLU A 344 6.41 8.77 3.73
N PRO A 345 7.19 9.15 4.76
CA PRO A 345 8.31 8.37 5.26
C PRO A 345 7.89 7.07 5.95
N GLN A 346 6.71 7.00 6.56
CA GLN A 346 6.22 5.79 7.26
C GLN A 346 6.14 4.56 6.35
N LYS A 347 6.17 4.66 5.01
CA LYS A 347 6.33 3.48 4.11
C LYS A 347 7.52 2.59 4.47
N TRP A 348 8.58 3.15 5.07
CA TRP A 348 9.70 2.38 5.58
C TRP A 348 9.29 1.31 6.61
N VAL A 349 8.15 1.45 7.30
CA VAL A 349 7.64 0.43 8.24
C VAL A 349 7.37 -0.92 7.56
N GLY A 350 7.20 -0.95 6.23
CA GLY A 350 7.09 -2.21 5.49
C GLY A 350 8.29 -3.13 5.75
N LEU A 351 9.51 -2.57 5.81
CA LEU A 351 10.72 -3.33 6.13
C LEU A 351 10.82 -3.63 7.63
N LEU A 352 10.43 -2.69 8.50
CA LEU A 352 10.38 -2.86 9.95
C LEU A 352 9.42 -3.98 10.37
N LEU A 353 8.28 -4.13 9.68
CA LEU A 353 7.31 -5.21 9.89
C LEU A 353 7.98 -6.58 9.76
N PHE A 354 8.78 -6.80 8.71
CA PHE A 354 9.47 -8.07 8.48
C PHE A 354 10.51 -8.37 9.56
N VAL A 355 11.27 -7.35 9.98
CA VAL A 355 12.23 -7.48 11.08
C VAL A 355 11.49 -7.79 12.37
N ARG A 356 10.44 -7.04 12.72
CA ARG A 356 9.67 -7.25 13.95
C ARG A 356 9.04 -8.64 13.99
N ALA A 357 8.43 -9.08 12.88
CA ALA A 357 7.86 -10.42 12.75
C ALA A 357 8.91 -11.52 12.93
N THR A 358 10.11 -11.33 12.38
CA THR A 358 11.23 -12.27 12.57
C THR A 358 11.65 -12.35 14.04
N GLY A 359 11.81 -11.22 14.73
CA GLY A 359 12.11 -11.20 16.16
C GLY A 359 11.05 -11.91 16.99
N ILE A 360 9.75 -11.67 16.72
CA ILE A 360 8.65 -12.33 17.44
C ILE A 360 8.66 -13.85 17.19
N LEU A 361 8.86 -14.29 15.95
CA LEU A 361 9.03 -15.70 15.63
C LEU A 361 10.18 -16.31 16.44
N LEU A 362 11.35 -15.68 16.46
CA LEU A 362 12.50 -16.16 17.23
C LEU A 362 12.17 -16.31 18.73
N ALA A 363 11.50 -15.32 19.33
CA ALA A 363 11.04 -15.41 20.72
C ALA A 363 10.05 -16.57 20.92
N PHE A 364 9.10 -16.73 20.00
CA PHE A 364 8.11 -17.81 20.03
C PHE A 364 8.77 -19.19 19.93
N SER A 365 9.80 -19.36 19.08
CA SER A 365 10.56 -20.61 19.05
C SER A 365 11.22 -20.92 20.39
N LYS A 366 11.85 -19.92 21.03
CA LYS A 366 12.50 -20.12 22.33
C LYS A 366 11.50 -20.46 23.42
N LEU A 367 10.32 -19.83 23.41
CA LEU A 367 9.22 -20.18 24.32
C LEU A 367 8.80 -21.64 24.16
N LEU A 368 8.60 -22.11 22.93
CA LEU A 368 8.24 -23.51 22.68
C LEU A 368 9.31 -24.48 23.21
N TYR A 369 10.59 -24.18 23.03
CA TYR A 369 11.68 -24.99 23.60
C TYR A 369 11.68 -25.01 25.13
N LEU A 370 11.48 -23.86 25.77
CA LEU A 370 11.43 -23.78 27.23
C LEU A 370 10.26 -24.58 27.80
N LEU A 371 9.11 -24.61 27.10
CA LEU A 371 7.95 -25.39 27.52
C LEU A 371 8.16 -26.90 27.36
N ASP A 372 8.93 -27.34 26.36
CA ASP A 372 9.35 -28.73 26.20
C ASP A 372 10.28 -29.17 27.36
N GLU A 373 11.15 -28.28 27.85
CA GLU A 373 12.07 -28.54 28.98
C GLU A 373 11.35 -28.73 30.34
N LEU A 374 10.13 -28.20 30.49
CA LEU A 374 9.29 -28.43 31.68
C LEU A 374 8.81 -29.90 31.72
N ARG A 375 9.60 -30.75 32.38
CA ARG A 375 9.32 -32.19 32.60
C ARG A 375 8.01 -32.39 33.38
N GLY A 376 7.23 -33.41 33.00
CA GLY A 376 6.17 -33.98 33.86
C GLY A 376 4.72 -33.69 33.46
N SER A 377 4.46 -32.91 32.42
CA SER A 377 3.09 -32.66 31.95
C SER A 377 2.65 -33.69 30.91
N LYS A 378 1.61 -34.49 31.22
CA LYS A 378 0.90 -35.36 30.24
C LYS A 378 0.22 -34.57 29.10
N ARG A 379 0.35 -33.24 29.06
CA ARG A 379 -0.39 -32.33 28.19
C ARG A 379 0.50 -31.66 27.14
N GLU A 380 1.28 -32.47 26.42
CA GLU A 380 2.20 -32.01 25.36
C GLU A 380 1.53 -31.15 24.28
N MET A 381 0.26 -31.41 23.96
CA MET A 381 -0.49 -30.58 23.01
C MET A 381 -0.80 -29.18 23.57
N GLN A 382 -1.07 -29.05 24.87
CA GLN A 382 -1.36 -27.75 25.50
C GLN A 382 -0.13 -26.83 25.51
N LYS A 383 1.08 -27.39 25.65
CA LYS A 383 2.35 -26.65 25.56
C LYS A 383 2.54 -25.94 24.22
N LYS A 384 1.87 -26.37 23.15
CA LYS A 384 1.98 -25.79 21.81
C LYS A 384 0.77 -24.92 21.45
N ILE A 385 -0.43 -25.35 21.80
CA ILE A 385 -1.67 -24.64 21.45
C ILE A 385 -1.87 -23.39 22.30
N VAL A 386 -1.59 -23.44 23.61
CA VAL A 386 -1.84 -22.29 24.50
C VAL A 386 -0.97 -21.09 24.14
N PRO A 387 0.37 -21.21 23.97
CA PRO A 387 1.19 -20.08 23.57
C PRO A 387 0.82 -19.51 22.21
N LEU A 388 0.44 -20.37 21.26
CA LEU A 388 -0.03 -19.94 19.94
C LEU A 388 -1.35 -19.17 20.06
N GLY A 389 -2.31 -19.69 20.83
CA GLY A 389 -3.58 -19.02 21.08
C GLY A 389 -3.39 -17.66 21.74
N VAL A 390 -2.52 -17.57 22.76
CA VAL A 390 -2.17 -16.29 23.41
C VAL A 390 -1.54 -15.31 22.42
N LEU A 391 -0.59 -15.76 21.58
CA LEU A 391 0.00 -14.90 20.56
C LEU A 391 -1.07 -14.38 19.58
N VAL A 392 -1.94 -15.24 19.08
CA VAL A 392 -3.02 -14.84 18.16
C VAL A 392 -3.98 -13.86 18.83
N LEU A 393 -4.36 -14.09 20.10
CA LEU A 393 -5.19 -13.16 20.85
C LEU A 393 -4.52 -11.79 21.05
N ILE A 394 -3.21 -11.75 21.31
CA ILE A 394 -2.45 -10.49 21.38
C ILE A 394 -2.47 -9.76 20.03
N LEU A 395 -2.32 -10.48 18.91
CA LEU A 395 -2.37 -9.88 17.57
C LEU A 395 -3.76 -9.33 17.22
N ILE A 396 -4.82 -10.08 17.56
CA ILE A 396 -6.21 -9.61 17.41
C ILE A 396 -6.43 -8.39 18.30
N ALA A 397 -6.04 -8.43 19.57
CA ALA A 397 -6.21 -7.31 20.49
C ALA A 397 -5.40 -6.07 20.06
N ASN A 398 -4.27 -6.24 19.38
CA ASN A 398 -3.49 -5.15 18.82
C ASN A 398 -4.16 -4.48 17.61
N THR A 399 -4.94 -5.24 16.83
CA THR A 399 -5.53 -4.77 15.56
C THR A 399 -6.95 -5.33 15.36
N PRO A 400 -7.87 -5.12 16.31
CA PRO A 400 -9.15 -5.85 16.35
C PRO A 400 -10.05 -5.49 15.17
N ALA A 401 -9.95 -4.25 14.71
CA ALA A 401 -10.70 -3.72 13.58
C ALA A 401 -10.49 -4.51 12.28
N LEU A 402 -9.41 -5.27 12.14
CA LEU A 402 -9.09 -6.02 10.92
C LEU A 402 -10.07 -7.19 10.68
N ILE A 403 -10.58 -7.82 11.74
CA ILE A 403 -11.47 -8.99 11.62
C ILE A 403 -12.87 -8.55 11.19
N GLY A 404 -13.45 -9.25 10.21
CA GLY A 404 -14.84 -9.04 9.78
C GLY A 404 -15.04 -7.82 8.87
N GLY A 405 -14.11 -7.57 7.93
CA GLY A 405 -14.28 -6.51 6.94
C GLY A 405 -13.77 -5.14 7.39
N PHE A 406 -12.68 -5.11 8.16
CA PHE A 406 -12.02 -3.86 8.57
C PHE A 406 -12.94 -2.94 9.39
N TYR A 407 -13.73 -3.50 10.30
CA TYR A 407 -14.69 -2.77 11.13
C TYR A 407 -15.77 -2.07 10.27
N GLY A 408 -16.26 -2.76 9.23
CA GLY A 408 -17.22 -2.22 8.27
C GLY A 408 -16.63 -1.19 7.31
N GLN A 409 -15.30 -1.09 7.21
CA GLN A 409 -14.68 -0.08 6.36
C GLN A 409 -14.60 -0.49 4.89
N LEU A 410 -14.50 -1.79 4.62
CA LEU A 410 -14.53 -2.32 3.25
C LEU A 410 -15.96 -2.38 2.72
N VAL A 411 -16.49 -1.23 2.34
CA VAL A 411 -17.83 -1.12 1.74
C VAL A 411 -17.73 -1.31 0.24
N LEU A 412 -18.50 -2.27 -0.27
CA LEU A 412 -18.70 -2.46 -1.70
C LEU A 412 -19.80 -1.52 -2.19
N SER A 413 -19.56 -0.87 -3.33
CA SER A 413 -20.52 0.03 -3.97
C SER A 413 -20.42 -0.12 -5.48
N ASP A 414 -21.47 0.27 -6.20
CA ASP A 414 -21.44 0.32 -7.66
C ASP A 414 -21.16 1.74 -8.15
N TYR A 415 -20.67 1.85 -9.37
CA TYR A 415 -20.73 3.11 -10.11
C TYR A 415 -22.20 3.49 -10.37
N PRO A 416 -22.56 4.79 -10.28
CA PRO A 416 -23.89 5.23 -10.68
C PRO A 416 -24.19 4.87 -12.14
N THR A 417 -25.42 4.42 -12.41
CA THR A 417 -25.88 4.07 -13.76
C THR A 417 -25.77 5.24 -14.73
N ASP A 418 -25.91 6.47 -14.24
CA ASP A 418 -25.82 7.68 -15.06
C ASP A 418 -24.43 7.88 -15.67
N TYR A 419 -23.37 7.38 -15.01
CA TYR A 419 -22.01 7.44 -15.57
C TYR A 419 -21.92 6.55 -16.81
N GLN A 420 -22.54 5.36 -16.74
CA GLN A 420 -22.61 4.44 -17.87
C GLN A 420 -23.42 5.07 -19.01
N THR A 421 -24.59 5.63 -18.70
CA THR A 421 -25.44 6.29 -19.68
C THR A 421 -24.70 7.40 -20.39
N TYR A 422 -24.06 8.32 -19.65
CA TYR A 422 -23.28 9.40 -20.25
C TYR A 422 -22.11 8.89 -21.12
N LYS A 423 -21.36 7.90 -20.62
CA LYS A 423 -20.23 7.30 -21.35
C LYS A 423 -20.68 6.70 -22.69
N GLN A 424 -21.84 6.04 -22.73
CA GLN A 424 -22.34 5.35 -23.92
C GLN A 424 -23.03 6.28 -24.92
N THR A 425 -23.74 7.31 -24.47
CA THR A 425 -24.59 8.12 -25.34
C THR A 425 -23.96 9.45 -25.77
N THR A 426 -23.14 10.05 -24.91
CA THR A 426 -22.81 11.49 -25.03
C THR A 426 -21.30 11.75 -25.10
N LEU A 427 -20.50 11.03 -24.31
CA LEU A 427 -19.06 11.28 -24.15
C LEU A 427 -18.30 11.43 -25.47
N SER A 428 -18.53 10.54 -26.44
CA SER A 428 -17.81 10.57 -27.72
C SER A 428 -18.12 11.81 -28.57
N GLY A 429 -19.33 12.35 -28.46
CA GLY A 429 -19.74 13.58 -29.13
C GLY A 429 -19.10 14.81 -28.48
N ASP A 430 -19.02 14.82 -27.15
CA ASP A 430 -18.46 15.95 -26.41
C ASP A 430 -16.95 16.04 -26.55
N LEU A 431 -16.24 14.91 -26.53
CA LEU A 431 -14.80 14.87 -26.80
C LEU A 431 -14.41 15.40 -28.19
N LYS A 432 -15.35 15.44 -29.14
CA LYS A 432 -15.12 16.04 -30.47
C LYS A 432 -15.31 17.57 -30.48
N LYS A 433 -16.02 18.11 -29.50
CA LYS A 433 -16.31 19.56 -29.41
C LYS A 433 -15.23 20.31 -28.64
N GLY A 434 -14.55 19.64 -27.70
CA GLY A 434 -13.49 20.24 -26.90
C GLY A 434 -13.22 19.44 -25.63
N LYS A 435 -12.54 20.09 -24.68
CA LYS A 435 -12.22 19.51 -23.38
C LYS A 435 -13.43 19.39 -22.48
N ILE A 436 -13.34 18.42 -21.59
CA ILE A 436 -14.35 18.12 -20.57
C ILE A 436 -13.76 18.39 -19.19
N LEU A 437 -14.37 19.29 -18.42
CA LEU A 437 -14.01 19.56 -17.03
C LEU A 437 -14.88 18.72 -16.09
N ILE A 438 -14.27 17.99 -15.16
CA ILE A 438 -14.98 17.28 -14.08
C ILE A 438 -14.91 18.08 -12.78
N LEU A 439 -16.07 18.25 -12.13
CA LEU A 439 -16.27 18.86 -10.82
C LEU A 439 -17.05 17.91 -9.90
N PRO A 440 -16.99 18.04 -8.55
CA PRO A 440 -16.16 18.98 -7.77
C PRO A 440 -14.66 18.83 -7.97
N ARG A 441 -13.91 19.90 -7.69
CA ARG A 441 -12.48 19.99 -7.95
C ARG A 441 -11.65 19.36 -6.81
N HIS A 442 -11.95 18.12 -6.41
CA HIS A 442 -11.20 17.36 -5.40
C HIS A 442 -10.58 16.07 -5.97
N SER A 443 -9.30 15.80 -5.68
CA SER A 443 -8.65 14.52 -6.02
C SER A 443 -9.16 13.39 -5.13
N TYR A 444 -9.56 13.72 -3.91
CA TYR A 444 -10.17 12.83 -2.95
C TYR A 444 -11.49 13.41 -2.47
N LEU A 445 -12.58 12.63 -2.50
CA LEU A 445 -13.92 13.13 -2.21
C LEU A 445 -14.75 12.10 -1.46
N ALA A 446 -15.69 12.57 -0.66
CA ALA A 446 -16.66 11.74 0.05
C ALA A 446 -17.98 11.67 -0.71
N CYS A 447 -18.52 10.47 -0.94
CA CYS A 447 -19.83 10.28 -1.57
C CYS A 447 -20.78 9.48 -0.66
N PRO A 448 -22.09 9.73 -0.68
CA PRO A 448 -23.08 8.92 0.06
C PRO A 448 -22.99 7.43 -0.25
N ARG A 449 -22.74 7.07 -1.51
CA ARG A 449 -22.62 5.67 -1.97
C ARG A 449 -21.47 4.90 -1.33
N THR A 450 -20.47 5.60 -0.78
CA THR A 450 -19.34 5.02 -0.05
C THR A 450 -19.45 5.26 1.46
N GLN A 451 -20.68 5.50 1.97
CA GLN A 451 -20.95 5.89 3.35
C GLN A 451 -20.14 7.13 3.77
N ARG A 452 -19.95 8.07 2.83
CA ARG A 452 -19.16 9.29 3.00
C ARG A 452 -17.68 9.07 3.36
N LYS A 453 -17.13 7.89 3.07
CA LYS A 453 -15.67 7.69 3.10
C LYS A 453 -15.01 8.48 1.98
N ILE A 454 -13.85 9.06 2.30
CA ILE A 454 -13.00 9.77 1.35
C ILE A 454 -12.35 8.75 0.41
N ILE A 455 -12.58 8.91 -0.89
CA ILE A 455 -12.10 8.02 -1.95
C ILE A 455 -11.42 8.83 -3.05
N SER A 456 -10.57 8.20 -3.86
CA SER A 456 -10.11 8.80 -5.11
C SER A 456 -11.30 9.20 -5.99
N ASN A 457 -11.21 10.35 -6.67
CA ASN A 457 -12.21 10.77 -7.64
C ASN A 457 -12.31 9.75 -8.79
N PRO A 458 -13.42 9.01 -8.89
CA PRO A 458 -13.45 7.82 -9.73
C PRO A 458 -13.95 8.11 -11.16
N LEU A 459 -14.51 9.31 -11.40
CA LEU A 459 -15.24 9.59 -12.64
C LEU A 459 -14.30 9.61 -13.86
N LYS A 460 -13.11 10.23 -13.76
CA LYS A 460 -12.16 10.25 -14.87
C LYS A 460 -11.75 8.84 -15.29
N ALA A 461 -11.37 8.01 -14.34
CA ALA A 461 -11.00 6.62 -14.61
C ALA A 461 -12.17 5.83 -15.24
N TYR A 462 -13.40 6.07 -14.77
CA TYR A 462 -14.59 5.44 -15.31
C TYR A 462 -14.88 5.86 -16.76
N LEU A 463 -14.84 7.16 -17.07
CA LEU A 463 -15.10 7.67 -18.43
C LEU A 463 -14.00 7.26 -19.41
N GLY A 464 -12.78 7.09 -18.91
CA GLY A 464 -11.61 6.63 -19.66
C GLY A 464 -10.44 7.60 -19.51
N ASN A 465 -9.22 7.09 -19.66
CA ASN A 465 -8.00 7.88 -19.51
C ASN A 465 -7.71 8.69 -20.80
N ASN A 466 -8.58 9.65 -21.12
CA ASN A 466 -8.42 10.56 -22.26
C ASN A 466 -7.81 11.90 -21.78
N PRO A 467 -6.77 12.44 -22.45
CA PRO A 467 -6.15 13.71 -22.06
C PRO A 467 -7.11 14.91 -22.10
N GLU A 468 -8.16 14.87 -22.93
CA GLU A 468 -9.17 15.94 -23.02
C GLU A 468 -10.16 15.93 -21.83
N ILE A 469 -10.11 14.91 -20.96
CA ILE A 469 -10.89 14.84 -19.73
C ILE A 469 -10.02 15.35 -18.57
N VAL A 470 -10.32 16.55 -18.12
CA VAL A 470 -9.61 17.25 -17.05
C VAL A 470 -10.38 17.08 -15.74
N SER A 471 -9.79 16.34 -14.80
CA SER A 471 -10.30 16.17 -13.43
C SER A 471 -9.43 16.92 -12.44
N SER A 472 -9.88 17.02 -11.18
CA SER A 472 -9.13 17.65 -10.10
C SER A 472 -7.69 17.14 -9.96
N ASP A 473 -6.81 18.05 -9.56
CA ASP A 473 -5.44 17.82 -9.11
C ASP A 473 -5.20 18.35 -7.67
N ASN A 474 -6.28 18.72 -6.98
CA ASN A 474 -6.30 19.31 -5.65
C ASN A 474 -6.28 18.18 -4.62
N ILE A 475 -5.16 18.07 -3.90
CA ILE A 475 -4.90 17.05 -2.89
C ILE A 475 -5.48 17.46 -1.54
N GLU A 476 -5.49 18.77 -1.26
CA GLU A 476 -6.13 19.39 -0.08
C GLU A 476 -5.71 18.77 1.26
N LEU A 477 -4.39 18.57 1.41
CA LEU A 477 -3.82 18.04 2.64
C LEU A 477 -3.05 19.12 3.38
N THR A 478 -3.60 19.58 4.51
CA THR A 478 -3.00 20.64 5.35
C THR A 478 -2.72 21.92 4.54
N ASN A 479 -1.45 22.31 4.38
CA ASN A 479 -1.04 23.48 3.58
C ASN A 479 -0.86 23.16 2.08
N LEU A 480 -1.05 21.91 1.67
CA LEU A 480 -0.90 21.48 0.28
C LEU A 480 -2.27 21.43 -0.41
N TYR A 481 -2.59 22.48 -1.16
CA TYR A 481 -3.84 22.54 -1.92
C TYR A 481 -3.79 21.72 -3.21
N THR A 482 -2.82 21.98 -4.10
CA THR A 482 -2.62 21.27 -5.38
C THR A 482 -1.14 21.07 -5.66
N ASN A 483 -0.80 20.05 -6.44
CA ASN A 483 0.54 19.83 -7.00
C ASN A 483 0.67 20.36 -8.44
N SER A 484 -0.40 20.93 -8.99
CA SER A 484 -0.43 21.33 -10.38
C SER A 484 0.24 22.67 -10.59
N THR A 485 1.14 22.72 -11.56
CA THR A 485 1.77 23.97 -12.03
C THR A 485 1.22 24.40 -13.40
N SER A 486 0.22 23.70 -13.94
CA SER A 486 -0.34 23.98 -15.26
C SER A 486 -1.11 25.31 -15.26
N SER A 487 -1.06 26.03 -16.38
CA SER A 487 -1.92 27.21 -16.59
C SER A 487 -3.39 26.81 -16.59
N GLU A 488 -3.72 25.68 -17.20
CA GLU A 488 -5.09 25.14 -17.25
C GLU A 488 -5.70 24.97 -15.85
N SER A 489 -4.96 24.43 -14.87
CA SER A 489 -5.46 24.30 -13.50
C SER A 489 -5.68 25.67 -12.87
N ARG A 490 -4.76 26.64 -13.05
CA ARG A 490 -4.94 28.02 -12.56
C ARG A 490 -6.14 28.73 -13.18
N ASP A 491 -6.38 28.50 -14.47
CA ASP A 491 -7.51 29.09 -15.20
C ASP A 491 -8.83 28.50 -14.69
N ILE A 492 -8.88 27.18 -14.42
CA ILE A 492 -10.02 26.53 -13.78
C ILE A 492 -10.28 27.08 -12.37
N GLU A 493 -9.25 27.22 -11.54
CA GLU A 493 -9.42 27.81 -10.19
C GLU A 493 -9.92 29.25 -10.26
N SER A 494 -9.39 30.03 -11.21
CA SER A 494 -9.84 31.40 -11.46
C SER A 494 -11.29 31.43 -11.97
N PHE A 495 -11.69 30.48 -12.81
CA PHE A 495 -13.07 30.28 -13.24
C PHE A 495 -13.97 29.99 -12.04
N LEU A 496 -13.60 29.07 -11.15
CA LEU A 496 -14.41 28.73 -9.99
C LEU A 496 -14.58 29.92 -9.03
N ALA A 497 -13.52 30.72 -8.84
CA ALA A 497 -13.57 31.90 -7.99
C ALA A 497 -14.39 33.06 -8.59
N LYS A 498 -14.17 33.35 -9.89
CA LYS A 498 -14.77 34.52 -10.56
C LYS A 498 -16.09 34.23 -11.27
N LYS A 499 -16.38 32.95 -11.51
CA LYS A 499 -17.50 32.45 -12.32
C LYS A 499 -17.46 32.99 -13.75
N ASP A 500 -16.26 33.17 -14.31
CA ASP A 500 -16.07 33.71 -15.66
C ASP A 500 -15.72 32.59 -16.66
N LEU A 501 -16.67 32.24 -17.54
CA LEU A 501 -16.51 31.18 -18.53
C LEU A 501 -15.42 31.46 -19.56
N ALA A 502 -14.99 32.70 -19.77
CA ALA A 502 -13.91 33.02 -20.70
C ALA A 502 -12.57 32.36 -20.29
N LEU A 503 -12.42 32.04 -19.00
CA LEU A 503 -11.26 31.34 -18.44
C LEU A 503 -11.24 29.84 -18.77
N LEU A 504 -12.36 29.27 -19.25
CA LEU A 504 -12.44 27.88 -19.71
C LEU A 504 -12.23 27.75 -21.22
N SER A 505 -11.34 28.56 -21.80
CA SER A 505 -11.01 28.49 -23.23
C SER A 505 -10.56 27.08 -23.62
N GLY A 506 -11.22 26.50 -24.63
CA GLY A 506 -10.95 25.14 -25.12
C GLY A 506 -11.78 24.03 -24.44
N PHE A 507 -12.52 24.35 -23.39
CA PHE A 507 -13.54 23.45 -22.83
C PHE A 507 -14.86 23.63 -23.58
N SER A 508 -15.54 22.52 -23.83
CA SER A 508 -16.91 22.52 -24.38
C SER A 508 -17.94 22.05 -23.36
N THR A 509 -17.51 21.28 -22.35
CA THR A 509 -18.40 20.57 -21.45
C THR A 509 -17.88 20.63 -20.01
N ILE A 510 -18.79 20.86 -19.06
CA ILE A 510 -18.56 20.70 -17.62
C ILE A 510 -19.44 19.55 -17.15
N ILE A 511 -18.83 18.57 -16.50
CA ILE A 511 -19.51 17.47 -15.82
C ILE A 511 -19.41 17.70 -14.32
N MET A 512 -20.57 17.72 -13.67
CA MET A 512 -20.70 17.86 -12.22
C MET A 512 -21.13 16.52 -11.62
N MET A 513 -20.31 15.97 -10.72
CA MET A 513 -20.69 14.85 -9.87
C MET A 513 -21.64 15.34 -8.77
N GLU A 514 -22.92 15.04 -8.93
CA GLU A 514 -23.94 15.42 -7.96
C GLU A 514 -23.84 14.56 -6.69
N ASN A 515 -24.24 15.13 -5.55
CA ASN A 515 -24.28 14.46 -4.25
C ASN A 515 -22.92 13.97 -3.71
N CYS A 516 -21.80 14.32 -4.32
CA CYS A 516 -20.46 14.03 -3.81
C CYS A 516 -19.79 15.31 -3.31
N ALA A 517 -18.99 15.21 -2.24
CA ALA A 517 -18.30 16.33 -1.60
C ALA A 517 -19.22 17.55 -1.40
N ASP A 518 -18.71 18.74 -1.68
CA ASP A 518 -19.32 20.05 -1.51
C ASP A 518 -20.08 20.52 -2.78
N TYR A 519 -20.69 19.58 -3.53
CA TYR A 519 -21.29 19.86 -4.85
C TYR A 519 -22.21 21.10 -4.90
N GLN A 520 -22.85 21.45 -3.79
CA GLN A 520 -23.72 22.63 -3.64
C GLN A 520 -22.98 23.95 -3.90
N ASN A 521 -21.67 24.02 -3.64
CA ASN A 521 -20.84 25.18 -3.94
C ASN A 521 -20.81 25.52 -5.44
N TYR A 522 -21.21 24.58 -6.30
CA TYR A 522 -21.25 24.70 -7.75
C TYR A 522 -22.67 24.95 -8.29
N ASP A 523 -23.68 25.20 -7.44
CA ASP A 523 -25.07 25.44 -7.87
C ASP A 523 -25.20 26.64 -8.81
N PHE A 524 -24.23 27.57 -8.82
CA PHE A 524 -24.20 28.68 -9.77
C PHE A 524 -24.16 28.22 -11.24
N LEU A 525 -23.67 27.01 -11.53
CA LEU A 525 -23.67 26.45 -12.89
C LEU A 525 -25.08 26.29 -13.45
N LYS A 526 -26.09 26.07 -12.59
CA LYS A 526 -27.49 25.85 -12.99
C LYS A 526 -28.14 27.10 -13.57
N SER A 527 -27.69 28.28 -13.18
CA SER A 527 -28.26 29.58 -13.59
C SER A 527 -27.32 30.44 -14.42
N HIS A 528 -26.11 29.95 -14.73
CA HIS A 528 -25.12 30.72 -15.47
C HIS A 528 -25.53 30.91 -16.94
N GLY A 529 -25.70 32.16 -17.40
CA GLY A 529 -26.28 32.47 -18.71
C GLY A 529 -25.54 31.89 -19.94
N GLY A 530 -24.23 31.67 -19.81
CA GLY A 530 -23.38 31.06 -20.84
C GLY A 530 -23.34 29.53 -20.84
N LEU A 531 -24.12 28.86 -19.98
CA LEU A 531 -24.23 27.41 -19.95
C LEU A 531 -25.59 26.95 -20.47
N GLN A 532 -25.60 25.82 -21.17
CA GLN A 532 -26.80 25.08 -21.53
C GLN A 532 -26.79 23.74 -20.82
N VAL A 533 -27.87 23.43 -20.10
CA VAL A 533 -28.02 22.11 -19.46
C VAL A 533 -28.20 21.06 -20.57
N GLY A 534 -27.32 20.07 -20.59
CA GLY A 534 -27.38 18.95 -21.52
C GLY A 534 -28.13 17.76 -20.94
N PHE A 535 -27.62 17.25 -19.83
CA PHE A 535 -28.17 16.12 -19.10
C PHE A 535 -28.10 16.42 -17.60
N SER A 536 -29.13 16.06 -16.84
CA SER A 536 -29.09 16.17 -15.37
C SER A 536 -29.81 14.99 -14.75
N SER A 537 -29.16 14.38 -13.78
CA SER A 537 -29.62 13.22 -13.04
C SER A 537 -29.21 13.36 -11.56
N PRO A 538 -29.69 12.45 -10.68
CA PRO A 538 -29.32 12.49 -9.27
C PRO A 538 -27.83 12.32 -8.98
N SER A 539 -27.02 11.78 -9.90
CA SER A 539 -25.58 11.55 -9.67
C SER A 539 -24.66 12.33 -10.61
N LEU A 540 -25.20 12.96 -11.66
CA LEU A 540 -24.43 13.64 -12.69
C LEU A 540 -25.23 14.76 -13.35
N SER A 541 -24.64 15.95 -13.46
CA SER A 541 -25.14 17.02 -14.33
C SER A 541 -24.08 17.36 -15.39
N VAL A 542 -24.52 17.66 -16.60
CA VAL A 542 -23.68 17.98 -17.75
C VAL A 542 -24.13 19.32 -18.32
N TYR A 543 -23.19 20.24 -18.42
CA TYR A 543 -23.39 21.60 -18.93
C TYR A 543 -22.52 21.81 -20.17
N TYR A 544 -23.11 22.33 -21.23
CA TYR A 544 -22.41 22.74 -22.44
C TYR A 544 -22.14 24.24 -22.39
N LEU A 545 -20.92 24.65 -22.77
CA LEU A 545 -20.59 26.05 -22.98
C LEU A 545 -21.22 26.51 -24.31
N LYS A 546 -21.87 27.67 -24.29
CA LYS A 546 -22.55 28.24 -25.47
C LYS A 546 -21.62 28.91 -26.46
#